data_AF-A0A4S5B9R3-F1
#
_entry.id   AF-A0A4S5B9R3-F1
#
_cell.length_a   1.000
_cell.length_b   1.000
_cell.length_c   1.000
_cell.angle_alpha   90.00
_cell.angle_beta   90.00
_cell.angle_gamma   90.00
#
_symmetry.space_group_name_H-M   'P 1'
#
loop_
_entity.id
_entity.type
_entity.pdbx_description
1 polymer ?
#
loop_
_entity_poly.entity_id
_entity_poly.type
_entity_poly.pdbx_seq_one_letter_code
_entity_poly.pdbx_strand_id
1 'polypeptide(L)'
;MSAEERQLLDRLHPEYWTAHAAGRGLAGTLTTPPTLGPGGIRCEVRLDGVWTVKALAGKADSVQALLGARTALRLRITGGAWGGWAVLTLATRHATDGVSSSWTPAPDPRRPPRDVAGGGHRDRRGGAGG
;
A
#
# COMPACT_ATOMS: atom_id res chain seq x y z
N MET A 1 3.46 12.47 17.82
CA MET A 1 2.30 12.34 16.90
C MET A 1 1.72 13.73 16.73
N SER A 2 1.57 14.20 15.50
CA SER A 2 1.09 15.56 15.21
C SER A 2 -0.43 15.67 15.34
N ALA A 3 -0.95 16.90 15.44
CA ALA A 3 -2.38 17.16 15.45
C ALA A 3 -3.06 16.74 14.14
N GLU A 4 -2.37 16.90 13.00
CA GLU A 4 -2.84 16.41 11.69
C GLU A 4 -2.97 14.88 11.68
N GLU A 5 -1.96 14.15 12.19
CA GLU A 5 -2.02 12.68 12.30
C GLU A 5 -3.18 12.23 13.19
N ARG A 6 -3.38 12.88 14.35
CA ARG A 6 -4.50 12.60 15.25
C ARG A 6 -5.85 12.76 14.53
N GLN A 7 -6.02 13.85 13.79
CA GLN A 7 -7.24 14.15 13.05
C GLN A 7 -7.49 13.13 11.93
N LEU A 8 -6.45 12.73 11.21
CA LEU A 8 -6.56 11.72 10.16
C LEU A 8 -6.95 10.36 10.73
N LEU A 9 -6.37 9.96 11.86
CA LEU A 9 -6.73 8.71 12.55
C LEU A 9 -8.19 8.71 13.00
N ASP A 10 -8.66 9.83 13.58
CA ASP A 10 -10.05 9.99 14.02
C ASP A 10 -11.03 9.86 12.85
N ARG A 11 -10.72 10.50 11.71
CA ARG A 11 -11.57 10.44 10.51
C ARG A 11 -11.51 9.12 9.75
N LEU A 12 -10.40 8.39 9.89
CA LEU A 12 -10.27 7.02 9.36
C LEU A 12 -10.96 5.99 10.25
N HIS A 13 -11.38 6.36 11.47
CA HIS A 13 -12.07 5.46 12.36
C HIS A 13 -13.36 4.92 11.70
N PRO A 14 -13.68 3.61 11.82
CA PRO A 14 -14.81 2.99 11.12
C PRO A 14 -16.15 3.69 11.36
N GLU A 15 -16.36 4.19 12.58
CA GLU A 15 -17.58 4.90 12.98
C GLU A 15 -17.72 6.24 12.24
N TYR A 16 -16.64 7.05 12.24
CA TYR A 16 -16.63 8.33 11.54
C TYR A 16 -16.75 8.13 10.03
N TRP A 17 -16.00 7.18 9.47
CA TRP A 17 -16.02 6.88 8.05
C TRP A 17 -17.43 6.50 7.59
N THR A 18 -18.07 5.54 8.25
CA THR A 18 -19.39 5.05 7.85
C THR A 18 -20.45 6.16 7.93
N ALA A 19 -20.39 7.03 8.94
CA ALA A 19 -21.32 8.14 9.09
C ALA A 19 -21.23 9.18 7.96
N HIS A 20 -20.05 9.35 7.33
CA HIS A 20 -19.80 10.43 6.37
C HIS A 20 -19.49 9.96 4.94
N ALA A 21 -19.18 8.67 4.74
CA ALA A 21 -18.84 8.10 3.45
C ALA A 21 -20.01 8.16 2.46
N ALA A 22 -21.23 7.91 2.95
CA ALA A 22 -22.44 7.93 2.10
C ALA A 22 -22.66 9.30 1.44
N GLY A 23 -22.51 10.39 2.19
CA GLY A 23 -22.65 11.76 1.67
C GLY A 23 -21.61 12.17 0.62
N ARG A 24 -20.55 11.38 0.43
CA ARG A 24 -19.51 11.58 -0.59
C ARG A 24 -19.53 10.51 -1.68
N GLY A 25 -20.58 9.69 -1.72
CA GLY A 25 -20.71 8.59 -2.69
C GLY A 25 -19.68 7.48 -2.48
N LEU A 26 -19.24 7.27 -1.24
CA LEU A 26 -18.37 6.16 -0.79
C LEU A 26 -19.17 5.12 0.03
N ALA A 27 -20.50 5.14 -0.04
CA ALA A 27 -21.37 4.15 0.60
C ALA A 27 -20.97 2.73 0.17
N GLY A 28 -20.96 1.78 1.12
CA GLY A 28 -20.49 0.40 0.85
C GLY A 28 -18.98 0.22 0.98
N THR A 29 -18.26 1.21 1.52
CA THR A 29 -16.86 1.06 1.95
C THR A 29 -16.76 1.16 3.46
N LEU A 30 -15.95 0.30 4.07
CA LEU A 30 -15.76 0.26 5.53
C LEU A 30 -14.27 0.24 5.85
N THR A 31 -13.80 1.20 6.62
CA THR A 31 -12.41 1.19 7.11
C THR A 31 -12.22 0.22 8.26
N THR A 32 -11.00 -0.25 8.42
CA THR A 32 -10.52 -0.90 9.64
C THR A 32 -9.85 0.14 10.55
N PRO A 33 -9.63 -0.16 11.83
CA PRO A 33 -8.84 0.72 12.69
C PRO A 33 -7.49 1.06 12.04
N PRO A 34 -7.19 2.35 11.82
CA PRO A 34 -5.98 2.75 11.12
C PRO A 34 -4.73 2.51 11.98
N THR A 35 -3.64 2.12 11.34
CA THR A 35 -2.34 1.89 11.99
C THR A 35 -1.35 2.98 11.59
N LEU A 36 -0.67 3.56 12.58
CA LEU A 36 0.41 4.53 12.36
C LEU A 36 1.75 3.80 12.23
N GLY A 37 2.38 3.92 11.07
CA GLY A 37 3.68 3.34 10.76
C GLY A 37 4.76 4.39 10.50
N PRO A 38 6.00 3.95 10.18
CA PRO A 38 7.13 4.85 9.94
C PRO A 38 6.93 5.78 8.74
N GLY A 39 6.23 5.30 7.69
CA GLY A 39 5.90 6.10 6.50
C GLY A 39 4.62 6.95 6.60
N GLY A 40 3.92 6.91 7.74
CA GLY A 40 2.63 7.58 7.93
C GLY A 40 1.51 6.60 8.28
N ILE A 41 0.29 6.87 7.83
CA ILE A 41 -0.90 6.11 8.24
C ILE A 41 -1.26 5.07 7.17
N ARG A 42 -1.54 3.84 7.61
CA ARG A 42 -2.07 2.76 6.77
C ARG A 42 -3.44 2.32 7.31
N CYS A 43 -4.41 2.20 6.41
CA CYS A 43 -5.76 1.75 6.75
C CYS A 43 -6.26 0.78 5.68
N GLU A 44 -6.82 -0.36 6.10
CA GLU A 44 -7.46 -1.28 5.18
C GLU A 44 -8.94 -0.89 5.04
N VAL A 45 -9.47 -1.02 3.84
CA VAL A 45 -10.85 -0.68 3.49
C VAL A 45 -11.48 -1.90 2.89
N ARG A 46 -12.52 -2.40 3.55
CA ARG A 46 -13.40 -3.41 2.99
C ARG A 46 -14.28 -2.74 1.93
N LEU A 47 -14.27 -3.34 0.75
CA LEU A 47 -15.08 -2.99 -0.39
C LEU A 47 -16.27 -3.94 -0.43
N ASP A 48 -17.48 -3.40 -0.52
CA ASP A 48 -18.64 -4.20 -0.91
C ASP A 48 -18.44 -4.78 -2.33
N GLY A 49 -19.22 -5.79 -2.73
CA GLY A 49 -19.15 -6.42 -4.04
C GLY A 49 -19.36 -5.47 -5.22
N VAL A 50 -19.88 -4.26 -4.99
CA VAL A 50 -19.99 -3.19 -6.00
C VAL A 50 -18.67 -2.44 -6.23
N TRP A 51 -17.81 -2.37 -5.22
CA TRP A 51 -16.60 -1.55 -5.26
C TRP A 51 -15.38 -2.35 -5.75
N THR A 52 -14.66 -1.76 -6.70
CA THR A 52 -13.32 -2.22 -7.08
C THR A 52 -12.27 -1.26 -6.54
N VAL A 53 -11.05 -1.76 -6.36
CA VAL A 53 -9.89 -0.92 -5.98
C VAL A 53 -9.71 0.24 -6.96
N LYS A 54 -9.92 -0.01 -8.26
CA LYS A 54 -9.86 1.02 -9.31
C LYS A 54 -10.96 2.07 -9.14
N ALA A 55 -12.19 1.67 -8.83
CA ALA A 55 -13.29 2.61 -8.60
C ALA A 55 -13.05 3.48 -7.36
N LEU A 56 -12.54 2.89 -6.27
CA LEU A 56 -12.15 3.66 -5.08
C LEU A 56 -10.98 4.61 -5.38
N ALA A 57 -9.96 4.15 -6.12
CA ALA A 57 -8.84 4.99 -6.56
C ALA A 57 -9.30 6.17 -7.43
N GLY A 58 -10.31 5.96 -8.30
CA GLY A 58 -10.94 7.03 -9.08
C GLY A 58 -11.71 8.06 -8.24
N LYS A 59 -11.97 7.78 -6.97
CA LYS A 59 -12.59 8.72 -6.01
C LYS A 59 -11.60 9.20 -4.94
N ALA A 60 -10.30 9.22 -5.24
CA ALA A 60 -9.27 9.67 -4.30
C ALA A 60 -9.55 11.07 -3.74
N ASP A 61 -10.04 12.00 -4.56
CA ASP A 61 -10.39 13.36 -4.12
C ASP A 61 -11.53 13.35 -3.09
N SER A 62 -12.54 12.49 -3.27
CA SER A 62 -13.64 12.33 -2.31
C SER A 62 -13.14 11.74 -0.99
N VAL A 63 -12.17 10.82 -1.05
CA VAL A 63 -11.50 10.28 0.14
C VAL A 63 -10.69 11.35 0.85
N GLN A 64 -9.87 12.14 0.13
CA GLN A 64 -9.11 13.24 0.73
C GLN A 64 -10.03 14.29 1.38
N ALA A 65 -11.13 14.65 0.70
CA ALA A 65 -12.13 15.57 1.22
C ALA A 65 -12.87 15.02 2.45
N LEU A 66 -13.08 13.70 2.54
CA LEU A 66 -13.64 13.05 3.72
C LEU A 66 -12.70 13.15 4.91
N LEU A 67 -11.42 12.90 4.67
CA LEU A 67 -10.37 12.96 5.67
C LEU A 67 -10.01 14.40 6.04
N GLY A 68 -10.53 15.39 5.31
CA GLY A 68 -10.13 16.80 5.44
C GLY A 68 -8.60 16.95 5.35
N ALA A 69 -7.97 16.12 4.52
CA ALA A 69 -6.55 16.14 4.28
C ALA A 69 -6.18 17.36 3.43
N ARG A 70 -5.00 17.95 3.67
CA ARG A 70 -4.43 18.94 2.76
C ARG A 70 -4.25 18.35 1.36
N THR A 71 -4.48 19.14 0.31
CA THR A 71 -4.33 18.71 -1.10
C THR A 71 -2.94 18.15 -1.41
N ALA A 72 -1.90 18.65 -0.73
CA ALA A 72 -0.52 18.17 -0.88
C ALA A 72 -0.24 16.81 -0.22
N LEU A 73 -1.17 16.26 0.57
CA LEU A 73 -0.97 14.97 1.23
C LEU A 73 -1.05 13.84 0.20
N ARG A 74 0.06 13.10 0.05
CA ARG A 74 0.10 11.94 -0.85
C ARG A 74 -0.77 10.81 -0.26
N LEU A 75 -1.92 10.58 -0.88
CA LEU A 75 -2.78 9.43 -0.67
C LEU A 75 -2.53 8.40 -1.76
N ARG A 76 -2.28 7.15 -1.36
CA ARG A 76 -2.19 6.01 -2.28
C ARG A 76 -3.26 4.98 -1.93
N ILE A 77 -3.96 4.50 -2.95
CA ILE A 77 -4.97 3.44 -2.83
C ILE A 77 -4.47 2.23 -3.62
N THR A 78 -4.28 1.09 -2.94
CA THR A 78 -3.84 -0.17 -3.56
C THR A 78 -4.79 -1.31 -3.23
N GLY A 79 -4.62 -2.46 -3.88
CA GLY A 79 -5.32 -3.68 -3.49
C GLY A 79 -4.85 -4.18 -2.13
N GLY A 80 -5.79 -4.74 -1.36
CA GLY A 80 -5.49 -5.48 -0.14
C GLY A 80 -5.00 -6.90 -0.42
N ALA A 81 -4.69 -7.63 0.66
CA ALA A 81 -4.22 -9.02 0.56
C ALA A 81 -5.30 -9.99 0.04
N TRP A 82 -6.58 -9.58 0.05
CA TRP A 82 -7.73 -10.39 -0.30
C TRP A 82 -8.64 -9.65 -1.29
N GLY A 83 -9.37 -10.39 -2.12
CA GLY A 83 -10.42 -9.81 -2.97
C GLY A 83 -11.47 -9.06 -2.13
N GLY A 84 -11.93 -7.91 -2.62
CA GLY A 84 -12.85 -7.05 -1.87
C GLY A 84 -12.18 -6.19 -0.79
N TRP A 85 -10.85 -6.05 -0.81
CA TRP A 85 -10.13 -5.16 0.09
C TRP A 85 -9.25 -4.18 -0.67
N ALA A 86 -9.17 -2.96 -0.15
CA ALA A 86 -8.22 -1.93 -0.56
C ALA A 86 -7.37 -1.48 0.63
N VAL A 87 -6.26 -0.83 0.35
CA VAL A 87 -5.37 -0.25 1.36
C VAL A 87 -5.18 1.22 1.03
N LEU A 88 -5.52 2.08 1.98
CA LEU A 88 -5.21 3.51 1.98
C LEU A 88 -3.87 3.71 2.68
N THR A 89 -2.96 4.40 2.03
CA THR A 89 -1.66 4.81 2.61
C THR A 89 -1.54 6.32 2.51
N LEU A 90 -1.36 6.99 3.65
CA LEU A 90 -1.19 8.44 3.77
C LEU A 90 0.23 8.74 4.21
N ALA A 91 0.98 9.45 3.37
CA ALA A 91 2.35 9.88 3.70
C ALA A 91 2.32 11.14 4.58
N THR A 92 1.97 10.97 5.86
CA THR A 92 1.94 12.06 6.86
C THR A 92 3.31 12.37 7.45
N ARG A 93 4.25 11.45 7.29
CA ARG A 93 5.65 11.62 7.68
C ARG A 93 6.46 11.78 6.41
N HIS A 94 7.37 12.74 6.39
CA HIS A 94 8.46 12.68 5.42
C HIS A 94 9.15 11.34 5.66
N ALA A 95 9.02 10.42 4.71
CA ALA A 95 9.92 9.30 4.66
C ALA A 95 11.32 9.91 4.73
N THR A 96 12.11 9.52 5.72
CA THR A 96 13.56 9.51 5.53
C THR A 96 13.80 8.91 4.15
N ASP A 97 14.29 9.75 3.24
CA ASP A 97 14.70 9.39 1.89
C ASP A 97 15.35 8.00 1.90
N GLY A 98 14.80 7.06 1.13
CA GLY A 98 15.57 5.86 0.75
C GLY A 98 15.02 4.48 1.10
N VAL A 99 13.76 4.30 1.52
CA VAL A 99 13.14 2.95 1.49
C VAL A 99 12.06 2.91 0.42
N SER A 100 12.49 2.66 -0.81
CA SER A 100 11.65 1.94 -1.77
C SER A 100 11.13 0.69 -1.07
N SER A 101 9.81 0.57 -0.91
CA SER A 101 9.21 -0.71 -0.58
C SER A 101 9.53 -1.65 -1.74
N SER A 102 10.63 -2.39 -1.63
CA SER A 102 10.86 -3.59 -2.43
C SER A 102 9.70 -4.53 -2.09
N TRP A 103 8.67 -4.46 -2.92
CA TRP A 103 7.63 -5.45 -2.98
C TRP A 103 8.32 -6.81 -3.15
N THR A 104 8.28 -7.62 -2.09
CA THR A 104 8.75 -8.99 -2.12
C THR A 104 7.51 -9.85 -2.28
N PRO A 105 7.23 -10.41 -3.46
CA PRO A 105 6.16 -11.40 -3.58
C PRO A 105 6.50 -12.57 -2.66
N ALA A 106 5.52 -13.03 -1.87
CA ALA A 106 5.66 -14.28 -1.15
C ALA A 106 5.99 -15.39 -2.16
N PRO A 107 6.97 -16.27 -1.89
CA PRO A 107 7.31 -17.34 -2.80
C PRO A 107 6.09 -18.24 -2.97
N ASP A 108 5.63 -18.36 -4.22
CA ASP A 108 4.60 -19.32 -4.59
C ASP A 108 5.10 -20.74 -4.27
N PRO A 109 4.39 -21.53 -3.43
CA PRO A 109 4.85 -22.84 -2.99
C PRO A 109 4.85 -23.90 -4.09
N ARG A 110 4.39 -23.57 -5.31
CA ARG A 110 4.39 -24.44 -6.48
C ARG A 110 5.48 -24.05 -7.49
N ARG A 111 6.28 -23.02 -7.19
CA ARG A 111 7.37 -22.57 -8.06
C ARG A 111 8.64 -23.39 -7.78
N PRO A 112 9.09 -24.24 -8.71
CA PRO A 112 10.36 -24.93 -8.54
C PRO A 112 11.51 -23.93 -8.50
N PRO A 113 12.58 -24.19 -7.71
CA PRO A 113 13.76 -23.34 -7.69
C PRO A 113 14.36 -23.23 -9.10
N ARG A 114 14.65 -22.01 -9.54
CA ARG A 114 15.40 -21.79 -10.77
C ARG A 114 16.85 -22.16 -10.49
N ASP A 115 17.27 -23.33 -10.96
CA ASP A 115 18.69 -23.66 -11.08
C ASP A 115 19.39 -22.60 -11.93
N VAL A 116 20.31 -21.88 -11.30
CA VAL A 116 21.24 -21.01 -12.00
C VAL A 116 22.30 -21.92 -12.61
N ALA A 117 22.11 -22.25 -13.88
CA ALA A 117 23.15 -22.84 -14.71
C ALA A 117 24.27 -21.81 -14.92
N GLY A 118 25.29 -21.87 -14.07
CA GLY A 118 26.55 -21.14 -14.23
C GLY A 118 27.45 -21.87 -15.21
N GLY A 119 27.47 -21.41 -16.46
CA GLY A 119 28.46 -21.80 -17.46
C GLY A 119 29.86 -21.33 -17.08
N GLY A 120 30.78 -22.28 -16.89
CA GLY A 120 32.21 -22.04 -16.75
C GLY A 120 32.86 -21.91 -18.12
N HIS A 121 33.22 -20.67 -18.45
CA HIS A 121 33.99 -20.24 -19.61
C HIS A 121 35.38 -20.91 -19.66
N ARG A 122 35.82 -21.27 -20.88
CA ARG A 122 37.16 -21.80 -21.20
C ARG A 122 38.23 -20.78 -20.84
N ASP A 123 39.37 -21.25 -20.33
CA ASP A 123 40.62 -20.51 -20.50
C ASP A 123 41.77 -21.46 -20.91
N ARG A 124 42.61 -20.95 -21.79
CA ARG A 124 43.68 -21.63 -22.53
C ARG A 124 44.97 -20.85 -22.27
N ARG A 125 45.98 -21.49 -21.67
CA ARG A 125 47.44 -21.21 -21.65
C ARG A 125 48.00 -22.00 -20.46
N GLY A 126 49.05 -22.83 -20.49
CA GLY A 126 50.25 -22.92 -21.31
C GLY A 126 51.48 -22.73 -20.40
N GLY A 127 52.36 -23.75 -20.25
CA GLY A 127 53.77 -23.53 -19.89
C GLY A 127 54.34 -24.23 -18.63
N ALA A 128 55.07 -25.33 -18.88
CA ALA A 128 56.41 -25.72 -18.40
C ALA A 128 56.79 -25.80 -16.90
N GLY A 129 57.38 -26.95 -16.53
CA GLY A 129 58.27 -27.11 -15.38
C GLY A 129 58.44 -28.58 -14.97
N GLY A 130 59.49 -29.26 -15.47
CA GLY A 130 59.87 -30.63 -15.12
C GLY A 130 60.78 -31.26 -16.16
#